data_AF-A0A0H4TAB7-F1
#
_entry.id   AF-A0A0H4TAB7-F1
#
_cell.length_a   1.000
_cell.length_b   1.000
_cell.length_c   1.000
_cell.angle_alpha   90.00
_cell.angle_beta   90.00
_cell.angle_gamma   90.00
#
_symmetry.space_group_name_H-M   'P 1'
#
loop_
_entity.id
_entity.type
_entity.pdbx_description
1 polymer ?
#
loop_
_entity_poly.entity_id
_entity_poly.type
_entity_poly.pdbx_seq_one_letter_code
_entity_poly.pdbx_strand_id
1 'polypeptide(L)' 'MREKRLRRKIRHLRIRIKASGSLGAPRLAVFRSNEHIYTQIIDDKDAKT' A
#
# COMPACT_ATOMS: atom_id res chain seq x y z
N MET A 1 -17.54 -7.94 -6.63
CA MET A 1 -16.39 -7.22 -7.25
C MET A 1 -16.04 -5.87 -6.59
N ARG A 2 -16.98 -4.95 -6.30
CA ARG A 2 -16.70 -3.67 -5.59
C ARG A 2 -16.32 -3.86 -4.11
N GLU A 3 -16.97 -4.79 -3.44
CA GLU A 3 -16.84 -5.02 -2.00
C GLU A 3 -15.43 -5.49 -1.58
N LYS A 4 -14.79 -6.36 -2.39
CA LYS A 4 -13.40 -6.82 -2.15
C LYS A 4 -12.39 -5.68 -2.27
N ARG A 5 -12.57 -4.77 -3.23
CA ARG A 5 -11.73 -3.56 -3.39
C ARG A 5 -11.92 -2.62 -2.20
N LEU A 6 -13.16 -2.43 -1.75
CA LEU A 6 -13.48 -1.59 -0.59
C LEU A 6 -12.85 -2.15 0.70
N ARG A 7 -13.04 -3.44 0.99
CA ARG A 7 -12.41 -4.12 2.14
C ARG A 7 -10.89 -3.98 2.14
N ARG A 8 -10.26 -4.11 0.98
CA ARG A 8 -8.81 -3.93 0.81
C ARG A 8 -8.39 -2.50 1.12
N LYS A 9 -9.11 -1.49 0.59
CA LYS A 9 -8.84 -0.07 0.90
C LYS A 9 -8.95 0.20 2.41
N ILE A 10 -10.00 -0.31 3.07
CA ILE A 10 -10.19 -0.15 4.52
C ILE A 10 -9.02 -0.75 5.30
N ARG A 11 -8.58 -1.97 4.94
CA ARG A 11 -7.43 -2.61 5.61
C ARG A 11 -6.14 -1.81 5.40
N HIS A 12 -5.89 -1.34 4.19
CA HIS A 12 -4.72 -0.53 3.89
C HIS A 12 -4.73 0.77 4.71
N LEU A 13 -5.88 1.44 4.82
CA LEU A 13 -6.01 2.66 5.61
C LEU A 13 -5.73 2.39 7.09
N ARG A 14 -6.31 1.33 7.67
CA ARG A 14 -6.08 0.96 9.08
C ARG A 14 -4.60 0.69 9.39
N ILE A 15 -3.91 -0.04 8.51
CA ILE A 15 -2.48 -0.34 8.70
C ILE A 15 -1.65 0.95 8.59
N ARG A 16 -1.97 1.83 7.63
CA ARG A 16 -1.25 3.10 7.42
C ARG A 16 -1.40 4.09 8.57
N ILE A 17 -2.50 4.05 9.32
CA ILE A 17 -2.66 4.86 10.54
C ILE A 17 -1.61 4.46 11.60
N LYS A 18 -1.29 3.16 11.69
CA LYS A 18 -0.33 2.65 12.68
C LYS A 18 1.12 2.66 12.16
N ALA A 19 1.31 2.49 10.86
CA ALA A 19 2.62 2.36 10.23
C ALA A 19 2.70 3.15 8.91
N SER A 20 3.46 4.23 8.92
CA SER A 20 3.85 5.00 7.72
C SER A 20 5.28 4.68 7.32
N GLY A 21 5.56 4.72 6.02
CA GLY A 21 6.91 4.60 5.48
C GLY A 21 7.72 5.87 5.70
N SER A 22 9.00 5.73 5.99
CA SER A 22 9.98 6.84 6.04
C SER A 22 11.24 6.43 5.29
N LEU A 23 12.17 7.35 4.99
CA LEU A 23 13.44 7.06 4.30
C LEU A 23 14.21 5.84 4.84
N GLY A 24 14.22 5.60 6.15
CA GLY A 24 14.90 4.44 6.76
C GLY A 24 14.09 3.13 6.71
N ALA A 25 12.78 3.23 6.46
CA ALA A 25 11.86 2.09 6.35
C ALA A 25 10.70 2.47 5.42
N PRO A 26 10.92 2.46 4.08
CA PRO A 26 9.91 2.88 3.12
C PRO A 26 8.79 1.85 3.03
N ARG A 27 7.60 2.29 2.61
CA ARG A 27 6.40 1.46 2.56
C ARG A 27 6.31 0.72 1.23
N LEU A 28 6.17 -0.61 1.28
CA LEU A 28 5.89 -1.43 0.10
C LEU A 28 4.38 -1.46 -0.21
N ALA A 29 3.98 -0.95 -1.37
CA ALA A 29 2.64 -1.07 -1.91
C ALA A 29 2.56 -2.23 -2.92
N VAL A 30 1.74 -3.24 -2.64
CA VAL A 30 1.58 -4.42 -3.51
C VAL A 30 0.21 -4.42 -4.16
N PHE A 31 0.12 -4.47 -5.48
CA PHE A 31 -1.10 -4.76 -6.25
C PHE A 31 -1.01 -6.15 -6.87
N ARG A 32 -2.09 -6.93 -6.78
CA ARG A 32 -2.13 -8.30 -7.31
C ARG A 32 -3.32 -8.46 -8.23
N SER A 33 -3.05 -8.86 -9.47
CA SER A 33 -4.04 -9.35 -10.43
C SER A 33 -4.11 -10.89 -10.37
N ASN A 34 -4.83 -11.50 -11.31
CA ASN A 34 -4.85 -12.96 -11.42
C ASN A 34 -3.58 -13.52 -12.07
N GLU A 35 -2.83 -12.67 -12.78
CA GLU A 35 -1.71 -13.07 -13.64
C GLU A 35 -0.37 -12.55 -13.12
N HIS A 36 -0.36 -11.34 -12.53
CA HIS A 36 0.86 -10.68 -12.10
C HIS A 36 0.71 -9.99 -10.74
N ILE A 37 1.86 -9.78 -10.10
CA ILE A 37 1.98 -9.00 -8.87
C ILE A 37 2.90 -7.83 -9.16
N TYR A 38 2.38 -6.63 -8.91
CA TYR A 38 3.09 -5.37 -9.05
C TYR A 38 3.41 -4.82 -7.67
N THR A 39 4.61 -4.29 -7.51
CA THR A 39 5.10 -3.74 -6.24
C THR A 39 5.71 -2.37 -6.45
N GLN A 40 5.49 -1.47 -5.51
CA GLN A 40 6.05 -0.12 -5.51
C GLN A 40 6.58 0.19 -4.11
N ILE A 41 7.82 0.68 -4.02
CA ILE A 41 8.39 1.23 -2.80
C ILE A 41 7.93 2.69 -2.73
N ILE A 42 7.51 3.17 -1.56
CA ILE A 42 6.99 4.53 -1.40
C ILE A 42 7.57 5.12 -0.12
N ASP A 43 8.15 6.31 -0.21
CA ASP A 43 8.40 7.15 0.96
C ASP A 43 7.15 8.00 1.23
N ASP A 44 6.49 7.80 2.37
CA ASP A 44 5.27 8.53 2.70
C ASP A 44 5.56 9.98 3.15
N LYS A 45 6.81 10.36 3.44
CA LYS A 45 7.18 11.76 3.75
C LYS A 45 7.25 12.64 2.50
N ASP A 46 8.00 12.18 1.50
CA ASP A 46 8.24 12.94 0.27
C ASP A 46 7.26 12.56 -0.86
N ALA A 47 6.39 11.58 -0.61
CA ALA A 47 5.50 10.97 -1.61
C ALA A 47 6.22 10.49 -2.88
N LYS A 48 7.52 10.24 -2.78
CA LYS A 48 8.36 9.69 -3.85
C LYS A 48 8.25 8.17 -3.87
N THR A 49 8.38 7.61 -5.07
CA THR A 49 8.21 6.19 -5.37
C THR A 49 9.46 5.59 -5.96
#